data_AF-A0A7K2MF08-F1
#
_entry.id   AF-A0A7K2MF08-F1
#
_cell.length_a   1.000
_cell.length_b   1.000
_cell.length_c   1.000
_cell.angle_alpha   90.00
_cell.angle_beta   90.00
_cell.angle_gamma   90.00
#
_symmetry.space_group_name_H-M   'P 1'
#
loop_
_entity.id
_entity.type
_entity.pdbx_description
1 polymer ?
#
loop_
_entity_poly.entity_id
_entity_poly.type
_entity_poly.pdbx_seq_one_letter_code
_entity_poly.pdbx_strand_id
1 'polypeptide(L)'
;MPPRHAGRTLLRVSTDASPSLTERRKAATQLDIALAAAELFAARGPDDTTAEEIAGRAGVALRTFYRYFRSKQDAVSPLLAHGADRWRALLAETEPGTALPRALATAVERALAAPDEEGVQGL
;
A
#
# COMPACT_ATOMS: atom_id res chain seq x y z
N MET A 1 44.94 -19.84 32.91
CA MET A 1 44.44 -18.53 32.45
C MET A 1 44.70 -18.37 30.95
N PRO A 2 43.73 -18.63 30.07
CA PRO A 2 43.76 -18.20 28.68
C PRO A 2 42.87 -16.97 28.44
N PRO A 3 43.29 -15.96 27.66
CA PRO A 3 42.38 -14.97 27.09
C PRO A 3 42.17 -15.21 25.59
N ARG A 4 41.13 -14.54 25.07
CA ARG A 4 40.78 -14.25 23.66
C ARG A 4 39.50 -14.94 23.19
N HIS A 5 38.37 -14.30 23.50
CA HIS A 5 37.19 -14.39 22.65
C HIS A 5 37.21 -13.18 21.74
N ALA A 6 37.40 -13.45 20.45
CA ALA A 6 37.27 -12.48 19.38
C ALA A 6 35.89 -11.81 19.51
N GLY A 7 35.91 -10.48 19.59
CA GLY A 7 34.71 -9.67 19.54
C GLY A 7 34.01 -9.94 18.22
N ARG A 8 32.88 -10.65 18.29
CA ARG A 8 31.90 -10.69 17.22
C ARG A 8 31.29 -9.29 17.13
N THR A 9 31.75 -8.51 16.17
CA THR A 9 31.07 -7.30 15.72
C THR A 9 29.69 -7.71 15.21
N LEU A 10 28.68 -7.55 16.06
CA LEU A 10 27.30 -7.54 15.59
C LEU A 10 27.11 -6.25 14.81
N LEU A 11 27.01 -6.39 13.48
CA LEU A 11 26.55 -5.35 12.58
C LEU A 11 25.15 -4.94 13.06
N ARG A 12 25.06 -3.77 13.71
CA ARG A 12 23.80 -3.19 14.11
C ARG A 12 23.08 -2.76 12.83
N VAL A 13 22.04 -3.49 12.43
CA VAL A 13 21.12 -3.00 11.40
C VAL A 13 20.30 -1.90 12.07
N SER A 14 20.54 -0.65 11.68
CA SER A 14 19.74 0.48 12.14
C SER A 14 18.40 0.44 11.39
N THR A 15 17.39 -0.14 12.02
CA THR A 15 15.99 -0.04 11.58
C THR A 15 15.39 1.26 12.10
N ASP A 16 15.77 2.41 11.54
CA ASP A 16 14.93 3.61 11.60
C ASP A 16 15.41 4.64 10.58
N ALA A 17 14.81 4.63 9.39
CA ALA A 17 14.99 5.71 8.44
C ALA A 17 13.59 6.11 7.98
N SER A 18 13.05 7.14 8.62
CA SER A 18 11.86 7.83 8.13
C SER A 18 12.06 8.23 6.66
N PRO A 19 11.08 8.00 5.78
CA PRO A 19 11.25 8.20 4.34
C PRO A 19 11.62 9.65 4.03
N SER A 20 12.55 9.81 3.09
CA SER A 20 12.95 11.12 2.58
C SER A 20 11.74 11.88 2.01
N LEU A 21 11.83 13.21 1.94
CA LEU A 21 10.76 14.04 1.35
C LEU A 21 10.46 13.61 -0.10
N THR A 22 11.48 13.21 -0.85
CA THR A 22 11.34 12.71 -2.22
C THR A 22 10.57 11.39 -2.27
N GLU A 23 10.87 10.45 -1.37
CA GLU A 23 10.13 9.18 -1.27
C GLU A 23 8.67 9.40 -0.87
N ARG A 24 8.40 10.30 0.08
CA ARG A 24 7.03 10.66 0.46
C ARG A 24 6.25 11.27 -0.69
N ARG A 25 6.83 12.23 -1.42
CA ARG A 25 6.20 12.81 -2.62
C ARG A 25 5.93 11.77 -3.69
N LYS A 26 6.87 10.85 -3.90
CA LYS A 26 6.71 9.73 -4.82
C LYS A 26 5.54 8.83 -4.40
N ALA A 27 5.45 8.46 -3.12
CA ALA A 27 4.38 7.63 -2.59
C ALA A 27 3.02 8.32 -2.72
N ALA A 28 2.93 9.61 -2.40
CA ALA A 28 1.72 10.40 -2.58
C ALA A 28 1.25 10.41 -4.04
N THR A 29 2.15 10.69 -4.99
CA THR A 29 1.81 10.66 -6.42
C THR A 29 1.35 9.26 -6.87
N GLN A 30 1.97 8.19 -6.36
CA GLN A 30 1.54 6.82 -6.67
C GLN A 30 0.15 6.51 -6.12
N LEU A 31 -0.19 7.03 -4.93
CA LEU A 31 -1.50 6.87 -4.32
C LEU A 31 -2.59 7.64 -5.09
N ASP A 32 -2.32 8.89 -5.49
CA ASP A 32 -3.27 9.70 -6.29
C ASP A 32 -3.63 9.00 -7.60
N ILE A 33 -2.62 8.45 -8.30
CA ILE A 33 -2.84 7.68 -9.53
C ILE A 33 -3.64 6.40 -9.24
N ALA A 34 -3.37 5.72 -8.12
CA ALA A 34 -4.06 4.49 -7.75
C ALA A 34 -5.53 4.74 -7.43
N LEU A 35 -5.85 5.81 -6.71
CA LEU A 35 -7.23 6.23 -6.41
C LEU A 35 -7.98 6.57 -7.70
N ALA A 36 -7.38 7.36 -8.59
CA ALA A 36 -7.96 7.67 -9.89
C ALA A 36 -8.25 6.41 -10.73
N ALA A 37 -7.33 5.44 -10.72
CA ALA A 37 -7.51 4.17 -11.40
C ALA A 37 -8.66 3.35 -10.80
N ALA A 38 -8.69 3.22 -9.47
CA ALA A 38 -9.74 2.47 -8.77
C ALA A 38 -11.13 3.06 -8.99
N GLU A 39 -11.26 4.38 -8.94
CA GLU A 39 -12.53 5.08 -9.20
C GLU A 39 -13.04 4.83 -10.62
N LEU A 40 -12.16 4.95 -11.63
CA LEU A 40 -12.55 4.71 -13.02
C LEU A 40 -12.87 3.24 -13.29
N PHE A 41 -12.09 2.32 -12.72
CA PHE A 41 -12.36 0.89 -12.82
C PHE A 41 -13.68 0.51 -12.14
N ALA A 42 -14.00 1.10 -10.99
CA ALA A 42 -15.27 0.87 -10.31
C ALA A 42 -16.47 1.42 -11.11
N ALA A 43 -16.30 2.56 -11.79
CA ALA A 43 -17.38 3.22 -12.51
C ALA A 43 -17.76 2.54 -13.84
N ARG A 44 -16.77 2.03 -14.60
CA ARG A 44 -16.99 1.51 -15.96
C ARG A 44 -16.17 0.26 -16.31
N GLY A 45 -15.42 -0.28 -15.36
CA GLY A 45 -14.56 -1.44 -15.59
C GLY A 45 -13.17 -1.08 -16.15
N PRO A 46 -12.21 -2.01 -16.03
CA PRO A 46 -10.84 -1.80 -16.49
C PRO A 46 -10.69 -1.81 -18.01
N ASP A 47 -11.55 -2.52 -18.74
CA ASP A 47 -11.47 -2.61 -20.20
C ASP A 47 -11.82 -1.27 -20.86
N ASP A 48 -12.85 -0.58 -20.36
CA ASP A 48 -13.33 0.72 -20.83
C ASP A 48 -12.58 1.93 -20.23
N THR A 49 -11.43 1.69 -19.59
CA THR A 49 -10.57 2.73 -18.99
C THR A 49 -9.18 2.73 -19.62
N THR A 50 -8.64 3.90 -19.96
CA THR A 50 -7.27 4.05 -20.51
C THR A 50 -6.29 4.64 -19.49
N ALA A 51 -4.98 4.49 -19.75
CA ALA A 51 -3.95 5.09 -18.92
C ALA A 51 -3.97 6.62 -19.00
N GLU A 52 -4.35 7.18 -20.16
CA GLU A 52 -4.53 8.60 -20.40
C GLU A 52 -5.62 9.20 -19.51
N GLU A 53 -6.75 8.53 -19.39
CA GLU A 53 -7.86 8.99 -18.56
C GLU A 53 -7.50 8.94 -17.07
N ILE A 54 -6.80 7.89 -16.63
CA ILE A 54 -6.29 7.78 -15.26
C ILE A 54 -5.30 8.92 -14.98
N ALA A 55 -4.32 9.13 -15.87
CA ALA A 55 -3.32 10.19 -15.74
C ALA A 55 -3.97 11.58 -15.68
N GLY A 56 -4.94 11.83 -16.57
CA GLY A 56 -5.71 13.07 -16.60
C GLY A 56 -6.50 13.29 -15.31
N ARG A 57 -7.17 12.26 -14.79
CA ARG A 57 -7.91 12.33 -13.53
C ARG A 57 -6.99 12.58 -12.33
N ALA A 58 -5.81 11.97 -12.31
CA ALA A 58 -4.80 12.17 -11.27
C ALA A 58 -4.00 13.49 -11.42
N GLY A 59 -4.28 14.31 -12.45
CA GLY A 59 -3.58 15.57 -12.66
C GLY A 59 -2.11 15.42 -13.08
N VAL A 60 -1.73 14.28 -13.66
CA VAL A 60 -0.36 13.99 -14.11
C VAL A 60 -0.28 13.77 -15.61
N ALA A 61 0.87 14.08 -16.19
CA ALA A 61 1.14 13.74 -17.59
C ALA A 61 1.21 12.21 -17.77
N LEU A 62 0.82 11.70 -18.95
CA LEU A 62 0.90 10.27 -19.29
C LEU A 62 2.32 9.70 -19.15
N ARG A 63 3.35 10.48 -19.53
CA ARG A 63 4.75 10.08 -19.32
C ARG A 63 5.08 9.89 -17.84
N THR A 64 4.47 10.68 -16.96
CA THR A 64 4.63 10.53 -15.51
C THR A 64 3.92 9.29 -15.00
N PHE A 65 2.74 8.97 -15.51
CA PHE A 65 2.07 7.70 -15.22
C PHE A 65 2.99 6.51 -15.52
N TYR A 66 3.53 6.43 -16.74
CA TYR A 66 4.40 5.32 -17.15
C TYR A 66 5.76 5.27 -16.44
N ARG A 67 6.17 6.35 -15.77
CA ARG A 67 7.34 6.33 -14.88
C ARG A 67 7.07 5.51 -13.61
N TYR A 68 5.83 5.41 -13.17
CA TYR A 68 5.44 4.69 -11.95
C TYR A 68 4.85 3.31 -12.22
N PHE A 69 4.07 3.16 -13.29
CA PHE A 69 3.31 1.93 -13.58
C PHE A 69 3.53 1.47 -15.02
N ARG A 70 3.63 0.16 -15.23
CA ARG A 70 3.83 -0.41 -16.58
C ARG A 70 2.53 -0.49 -17.37
N SER A 71 1.41 -0.60 -16.67
CA SER A 71 0.07 -0.70 -17.23
C SER A 71 -0.97 0.01 -16.36
N LYS A 72 -2.17 0.23 -16.90
CA LYS A 72 -3.33 0.72 -16.13
C LYS A 72 -3.70 -0.21 -14.98
N GLN A 73 -3.55 -1.52 -15.17
CA GLN A 73 -3.89 -2.53 -14.16
C GLN A 73 -2.88 -2.49 -13.00
N ASP A 74 -1.62 -2.20 -13.26
CA ASP A 74 -0.62 -2.07 -12.19
C ASP A 74 -0.90 -0.86 -11.27
N ALA A 75 -1.63 0.14 -11.77
CA ALA A 75 -1.90 1.39 -11.05
C ALA A 75 -2.68 1.18 -9.75
N VAL A 76 -3.51 0.14 -9.63
CA VAL A 76 -4.25 -0.14 -8.38
C VAL A 76 -3.43 -0.90 -7.33
N SER A 77 -2.21 -1.36 -7.69
CA SER A 77 -1.36 -2.14 -6.78
C SER A 77 -1.09 -1.44 -5.43
N PRO A 78 -0.83 -0.12 -5.35
CA PRO A 78 -0.64 0.55 -4.07
C PRO A 78 -1.85 0.43 -3.13
N LEU A 79 -3.07 0.53 -3.66
CA LEU A 79 -4.29 0.38 -2.87
C LEU A 79 -4.47 -1.07 -2.39
N LEU A 80 -4.23 -2.04 -3.27
CA LEU A 80 -4.30 -3.46 -2.92
C LEU A 80 -3.27 -3.82 -1.86
N ALA A 81 -2.05 -3.29 -1.95
CA ALA A 81 -1.00 -3.48 -0.96
C ALA A 81 -1.41 -2.90 0.40
N HIS A 82 -1.93 -1.67 0.42
CA HIS A 82 -2.42 -1.05 1.66
C HIS A 82 -3.57 -1.85 2.30
N GLY A 83 -4.53 -2.31 1.50
CA GLY A 83 -5.63 -3.17 1.97
C GLY A 83 -5.12 -4.51 2.51
N ALA A 84 -4.13 -5.12 1.85
CA ALA A 84 -3.52 -6.37 2.30
C ALA A 84 -2.73 -6.20 3.61
N ASP A 85 -2.02 -5.08 3.79
CA ASP A 85 -1.32 -4.78 5.03
C ASP A 85 -2.30 -4.53 6.18
N ARG A 86 -3.38 -3.78 5.94
CA ARG A 86 -4.48 -3.60 6.90
C ARG A 86 -5.12 -4.94 7.27
N TRP A 87 -5.40 -5.79 6.28
CA TRP A 87 -5.95 -7.12 6.50
C TRP A 87 -5.03 -7.99 7.37
N ARG A 88 -3.73 -7.98 7.10
CA ARG A 88 -2.72 -8.68 7.91
C ARG A 88 -2.69 -8.19 9.35
N ALA A 89 -2.77 -6.88 9.59
CA ALA A 89 -2.81 -6.31 10.93
C ALA A 89 -4.06 -6.77 11.70
N LEU A 90 -5.24 -6.72 11.08
CA LEU A 90 -6.50 -7.18 11.67
C LEU A 90 -6.49 -8.68 12.01
N LEU A 91 -5.87 -9.50 11.15
CA LEU A 91 -5.68 -10.92 11.44
C LEU A 91 -4.76 -11.15 12.64
N ALA A 92 -3.70 -10.35 12.79
CA ALA A 92 -2.77 -10.45 13.92
C ALA A 92 -3.43 -10.07 15.26
N GLU A 93 -4.47 -9.22 15.23
CA GLU A 93 -5.26 -8.80 16.39
C GLU A 93 -6.38 -9.79 16.77
N THR A 94 -6.60 -10.84 15.99
CA THR A 94 -7.72 -11.78 16.22
C THR A 94 -7.48 -12.64 17.48
N GLU A 95 -8.54 -12.84 18.26
CA GLU A 95 -8.47 -13.63 19.50
C GLU A 95 -8.04 -15.09 19.22
N PRO A 96 -7.05 -15.63 19.96
CA PRO A 96 -6.67 -17.03 19.87
C PRO A 96 -7.86 -17.96 20.09
N GLY A 97 -8.06 -18.92 19.20
CA GLY A 97 -9.21 -19.84 19.24
C GLY A 97 -10.41 -19.40 18.40
N THR A 98 -10.37 -18.21 17.77
CA THR A 98 -11.34 -17.84 16.74
C THR A 98 -11.26 -18.82 15.56
N ALA A 99 -12.41 -19.30 15.08
CA ALA A 99 -12.47 -20.17 13.91
C ALA A 99 -11.91 -19.44 12.67
N LEU A 100 -10.96 -20.07 11.97
CA LEU A 100 -10.24 -19.45 10.85
C LEU A 100 -11.14 -18.82 9.78
N PRO A 101 -12.24 -19.46 9.31
CA PRO A 101 -13.13 -18.82 8.34
C PRO A 101 -13.76 -17.52 8.83
N ARG A 102 -14.12 -17.46 10.13
CA ARG A 102 -14.67 -16.24 10.76
C ARG A 102 -13.59 -15.16 10.88
N ALA A 103 -12.40 -15.52 11.33
CA ALA A 103 -11.27 -14.60 11.43
C ALA A 103 -10.96 -13.95 10.06
N LEU A 104 -10.87 -14.77 9.01
CA LEU A 104 -10.63 -14.30 7.65
C LEU A 104 -11.75 -13.39 7.14
N ALA A 105 -13.02 -13.80 7.28
CA ALA A 105 -14.16 -13.01 6.82
C ALA A 105 -14.24 -11.65 7.51
N THR A 106 -14.18 -11.62 8.85
CA THR A 106 -14.22 -10.37 9.63
C THR A 106 -13.04 -9.46 9.29
N ALA A 107 -11.84 -10.01 9.15
CA ALA A 107 -10.67 -9.19 8.82
C ALA A 107 -10.75 -8.62 7.40
N VAL A 108 -11.26 -9.37 6.41
CA VAL A 108 -11.47 -8.86 5.05
C VAL A 108 -12.55 -7.78 5.04
N GLU A 109 -13.69 -8.01 5.69
CA GLU A 109 -14.78 -7.02 5.77
C GLU A 109 -14.29 -5.70 6.39
N ARG A 110 -13.53 -5.77 7.48
CA ARG A 110 -12.94 -4.59 8.13
C ARG A 110 -11.82 -3.94 7.32
N ALA A 111 -11.05 -4.73 6.57
CA ALA A 111 -9.99 -4.19 5.72
C ALA A 111 -10.55 -3.45 4.50
N LEU A 112 -11.68 -3.92 3.96
CA LEU A 112 -12.36 -3.35 2.79
C LEU A 112 -13.41 -2.29 3.14
N ALA A 113 -13.84 -2.20 4.40
CA ALA A 113 -14.66 -1.09 4.87
C ALA A 113 -13.94 0.23 4.53
N ALA A 114 -14.67 1.14 3.87
CA ALA A 114 -14.15 2.46 3.55
C ALA A 114 -13.54 3.07 4.81
N PRO A 115 -12.33 3.65 4.74
CA PRO A 115 -11.83 4.40 5.87
C PRO A 115 -12.87 5.46 6.21
N ASP A 116 -13.31 5.46 7.46
CA ASP A 116 -13.98 6.57 8.12
C ASP A 116 -13.26 7.85 7.68
N GLU A 117 -13.98 8.94 7.37
CA GLU A 117 -13.44 10.15 6.74
C GLU A 117 -12.18 10.73 7.43
N GLU A 118 -11.91 10.35 8.68
CA GLU A 118 -10.71 10.65 9.47
C GLU A 118 -9.41 10.04 8.93
N GLY A 119 -9.46 8.96 8.14
CA GLY A 119 -8.28 8.29 7.58
C GLY A 119 -7.62 9.01 6.41
N VAL A 120 -8.29 10.00 5.81
CA VAL A 120 -7.79 10.75 4.64
C VAL A 120 -6.82 11.87 5.05
N GLN A 121 -6.81 12.28 6.32
CA GLN A 121 -5.97 13.38 6.82
C GLN A 121 -4.59 12.94 7.37
N GLY A 122 -4.26 11.64 7.33
CA GLY A 122 -3.06 11.07 7.95
C GLY A 122 -1.94 10.62 7.01
N LEU A 123 -2.03 10.85 5.70
CA LEU A 123 -1.02 10.42 4.69
C LEU A 123 -0.17 11.57 4.16
#